data_AF-A0A1W9PZV0-F1
#
_entry.id   AF-A0A1W9PZV0-F1
#
_cell.length_a   1.000
_cell.length_b   1.000
_cell.length_c   1.000
_cell.angle_alpha   90.00
_cell.angle_beta   90.00
_cell.angle_gamma   90.00
#
_symmetry.space_group_name_H-M   'P 1'
#
loop_
_entity.id
_entity.type
_entity.pdbx_description
1 polymer ?
#
loop_
_entity_poly.entity_id
_entity_poly.type
_entity_poly.pdbx_seq_one_letter_code
_entity_poly.pdbx_strand_id
1 'polypeptide(L)'
;MKKISMLAAIMLLMASATWVMAGPGGKARGWDGDRWCPGPSQLSTLNLSDEQLEKVRELRESFLKETTPIRNKLVAKNAELRLLWIQANLNADQIRSVQKAIHDLMGQLHEKRTDYRLAFRGLLTPEQTTRLLAQGIGKGRGQGRGPEHFGPPGTGPHFGPGRGPGGLR
;
A
#
# COMPACT_ATOMS: atom_id res chain seq x y z
N MET A 1 32.16 -25.71 -15.82
CA MET A 1 31.27 -26.33 -14.80
C MET A 1 30.92 -25.40 -13.63
N LYS A 2 31.87 -24.66 -13.01
CA LYS A 2 31.57 -23.75 -11.88
C LYS A 2 30.59 -22.60 -12.19
N LYS A 3 30.64 -22.01 -13.39
CA LYS A 3 29.74 -20.90 -13.80
C LYS A 3 28.32 -21.39 -14.13
N ILE A 4 28.18 -22.60 -14.67
CA ILE A 4 26.90 -23.23 -15.01
C ILE A 4 26.21 -23.74 -13.73
N SER A 5 26.97 -24.28 -12.76
CA SER A 5 26.41 -24.62 -11.45
C SER A 5 26.01 -23.38 -10.64
N MET A 6 26.68 -22.24 -10.82
CA MET A 6 26.31 -20.97 -10.18
C MET A 6 25.04 -20.37 -10.80
N LEU A 7 24.87 -20.46 -12.13
CA LEU A 7 23.63 -20.05 -12.81
C LEU A 7 22.45 -20.97 -12.47
N ALA A 8 22.68 -22.29 -12.38
CA ALA A 8 21.65 -23.25 -11.98
C ALA A 8 21.24 -23.08 -10.50
N ALA A 9 22.18 -22.77 -9.61
CA ALA A 9 21.88 -22.50 -8.20
C ALA A 9 21.09 -21.20 -7.99
N ILE A 10 21.34 -20.16 -8.80
CA ILE A 10 20.58 -18.90 -8.76
C ILE A 10 19.16 -19.09 -9.34
N MET A 11 19.01 -19.92 -10.38
CA MET A 11 17.69 -20.27 -10.93
C MET A 11 16.87 -21.15 -9.97
N LEU A 12 17.53 -22.01 -9.18
CA LEU A 12 16.88 -22.85 -8.16
C LEU A 12 16.45 -22.04 -6.92
N LEU A 13 17.23 -21.00 -6.55
CA LEU A 13 16.85 -20.06 -5.48
C LEU A 13 15.63 -19.21 -5.85
N MET A 14 15.42 -18.93 -7.13
CA MET A 14 14.23 -18.21 -7.64
C MET A 14 12.98 -19.08 -7.72
N ALA A 15 13.10 -20.41 -7.60
CA ALA A 15 11.97 -21.35 -7.64
C ALA A 15 11.39 -21.68 -6.25
N SER A 16 11.93 -21.12 -5.16
CA SER A 16 11.53 -21.43 -3.77
C SER A 16 10.91 -20.25 -3.00
N ALA A 17 10.48 -19.20 -3.69
CA ALA A 17 9.61 -18.17 -3.13
C ALA A 17 8.36 -18.11 -4.03
N THR A 18 7.16 -18.51 -3.62
CA THR A 18 6.47 -18.06 -2.41
C THR A 18 5.25 -18.97 -2.14
N TRP A 19 5.36 -19.90 -1.18
CA TRP A 19 4.21 -20.23 -0.36
C TRP A 19 4.14 -19.18 0.75
N VAL A 20 3.55 -18.02 0.47
CA VAL A 20 3.29 -17.01 1.51
C VAL A 20 1.91 -17.29 2.08
N MET A 21 1.93 -18.07 3.15
CA MET A 21 1.11 -17.98 4.36
C MET A 21 -0.01 -16.93 4.31
N ALA A 22 -1.20 -17.35 3.88
CA ALA A 22 -2.44 -16.74 4.32
C ALA A 22 -2.80 -17.34 5.70
N GLY A 23 -2.09 -16.90 6.74
CA GLY A 23 -2.41 -17.25 8.12
C GLY A 23 -3.60 -16.43 8.64
N PRO A 24 -4.45 -17.00 9.51
CA PRO A 24 -5.58 -16.27 10.08
C PRO A 24 -5.07 -15.26 11.11
N GLY A 25 -5.42 -13.98 10.96
CA GLY A 25 -5.41 -13.03 12.08
C GLY A 25 -4.20 -12.10 12.25
N GLY A 26 -3.47 -11.76 11.19
CA GLY A 26 -2.54 -10.63 11.23
C GLY A 26 -3.31 -9.31 11.17
N LYS A 27 -3.25 -8.46 12.20
CA LYS A 27 -3.74 -7.07 12.14
C LYS A 27 -3.10 -6.40 10.92
N ALA A 28 -3.88 -6.25 9.83
CA ALA A 28 -3.46 -5.66 8.57
C ALA A 28 -3.13 -4.18 8.77
N ARG A 29 -1.95 -3.91 9.32
CA ARG A 29 -1.33 -2.58 9.35
C ARG A 29 -0.41 -2.50 8.13
N GLY A 30 -0.97 -2.72 6.95
CA GLY A 30 -0.22 -2.82 5.72
C GLY A 30 -1.14 -2.68 4.53
N TRP A 31 -0.88 -1.68 3.68
CA TRP A 31 -1.52 -1.42 2.38
C TRP A 31 -3.04 -1.16 2.36
N ASP A 32 -3.80 -1.59 3.37
CA ASP A 32 -5.23 -1.32 3.56
C ASP A 32 -5.48 0.05 4.22
N GLY A 33 -4.54 1.00 4.05
CA GLY A 33 -4.78 2.42 4.31
C GLY A 33 -5.77 3.04 3.33
N ASP A 34 -6.23 2.27 2.35
CA ASP A 34 -7.35 2.59 1.48
C ASP A 34 -8.63 2.65 2.31
N ARG A 35 -8.95 3.84 2.82
CA ARG A 35 -10.26 4.15 3.45
C ARG A 35 -11.46 3.90 2.54
N TRP A 36 -11.22 3.45 1.32
CA TRP A 36 -12.20 3.05 0.33
C TRP A 36 -12.78 1.66 0.57
N CYS A 37 -12.04 0.76 1.21
CA CYS A 37 -12.62 -0.46 1.77
C CYS A 37 -13.14 -0.12 3.17
N PRO A 38 -14.47 -0.21 3.40
CA PRO A 38 -15.00 0.03 4.73
C PRO A 38 -14.43 -1.01 5.69
N GLY A 39 -13.78 -0.51 6.74
CA GLY A 39 -13.31 -1.37 7.82
C GLY A 39 -14.49 -2.00 8.57
N PRO A 40 -14.24 -3.01 9.44
CA PRO A 40 -15.29 -3.64 10.22
C PRO A 40 -16.18 -2.65 11.00
N SER A 41 -15.58 -1.58 11.53
CA SER A 41 -16.30 -0.51 12.25
C SER A 41 -17.20 0.36 11.36
N GLN A 42 -16.90 0.47 10.06
CA GLN A 42 -17.74 1.18 9.10
C GLN A 42 -18.90 0.29 8.69
N LEU A 43 -18.64 -0.99 8.40
CA LEU A 43 -19.68 -1.97 8.06
C LEU A 43 -20.71 -2.15 9.17
N SER A 44 -20.28 -2.18 10.44
CA SER A 44 -21.18 -2.37 11.60
C SER A 44 -22.22 -1.27 11.77
N THR A 45 -22.01 -0.09 11.19
CA THR A 45 -22.94 1.05 11.27
C THR A 45 -23.96 1.10 10.13
N LEU A 46 -23.82 0.22 9.13
CA LEU A 46 -24.70 0.15 7.97
C LEU A 46 -25.91 -0.75 8.19
N ASN A 47 -25.97 -1.50 9.29
CA ASN A 47 -27.02 -2.49 9.56
C ASN A 47 -27.27 -3.37 8.32
N LEU A 48 -26.20 -4.00 7.81
CA LEU A 48 -26.30 -4.92 6.67
C LEU A 48 -27.15 -6.13 7.07
N SER A 49 -27.97 -6.64 6.15
CA SER A 49 -28.58 -7.96 6.34
C SER A 49 -27.52 -9.06 6.27
N ASP A 50 -27.84 -10.25 6.77
CA ASP A 50 -26.93 -11.40 6.71
C ASP A 50 -26.52 -11.73 5.27
N GLU A 51 -27.46 -11.66 4.33
CA GLU A 51 -27.18 -11.85 2.90
C GLU A 51 -26.24 -10.77 2.33
N GLN A 52 -26.41 -9.50 2.73
CA GLN A 52 -25.51 -8.43 2.32
C GLN A 52 -24.12 -8.64 2.91
N LEU A 53 -24.02 -9.07 4.18
CA LEU A 53 -22.77 -9.30 4.87
C LEU A 53 -21.95 -10.40 4.20
N GLU A 54 -22.58 -11.53 3.84
CA GLU A 54 -21.91 -12.62 3.13
C GLU A 54 -21.42 -12.17 1.74
N LYS A 55 -22.24 -11.45 0.97
CA LYS A 55 -21.80 -10.89 -0.33
C LYS A 55 -20.62 -9.93 -0.19
N VAL A 56 -20.60 -9.10 0.86
CA VAL A 56 -19.48 -8.20 1.15
C VAL A 56 -18.21 -8.99 1.52
N ARG A 57 -18.36 -10.09 2.26
CA ARG A 57 -17.25 -10.97 2.63
C ARG A 57 -16.63 -11.63 1.40
N GLU A 58 -17.45 -12.26 0.56
CA GLU A 58 -17.01 -12.89 -0.69
C GLU A 58 -16.33 -11.87 -1.61
N LEU A 59 -16.92 -10.68 -1.76
CA LEU A 59 -16.34 -9.59 -2.55
C LEU A 59 -14.95 -9.19 -2.03
N ARG A 60 -14.78 -9.13 -0.70
CA ARG A 60 -13.48 -8.81 -0.08
C ARG A 60 -12.46 -9.93 -0.28
N GLU A 61 -12.87 -11.18 -0.10
CA GLU A 61 -11.98 -12.34 -0.30
C GLU A 61 -11.49 -12.43 -1.74
N SER A 62 -12.40 -12.25 -2.71
CA SER A 62 -12.05 -12.20 -4.13
C SER A 62 -11.08 -11.05 -4.43
N PHE A 63 -11.39 -9.84 -3.97
CA PHE A 63 -10.50 -8.70 -4.16
C PHE A 63 -9.10 -8.95 -3.59
N LEU A 64 -8.99 -9.50 -2.37
CA LEU A 64 -7.71 -9.84 -1.77
C LEU A 64 -6.95 -10.89 -2.59
N LYS A 65 -7.64 -11.94 -3.04
CA LYS A 65 -7.05 -13.00 -3.88
C LYS A 65 -6.47 -12.43 -5.18
N GLU A 66 -7.21 -11.57 -5.86
CA GLU A 66 -6.79 -10.97 -7.14
C GLU A 66 -5.67 -9.94 -6.97
N THR A 67 -5.66 -9.18 -5.88
CA THR A 67 -4.73 -8.07 -5.68
C THR A 67 -3.45 -8.43 -4.92
N THR A 68 -3.44 -9.53 -4.17
CA THR A 68 -2.23 -10.06 -3.50
C THR A 68 -1.03 -10.22 -4.45
N PRO A 69 -1.14 -10.87 -5.63
CA PRO A 69 0.00 -10.99 -6.53
C PRO A 69 0.49 -9.63 -7.07
N ILE A 70 -0.42 -8.67 -7.30
CA ILE A 70 -0.06 -7.31 -7.75
C ILE A 70 0.74 -6.59 -6.65
N ARG A 71 0.29 -6.67 -5.39
CA ARG A 71 1.02 -6.09 -4.24
C ARG A 71 2.39 -6.72 -4.06
N ASN A 72 2.51 -8.04 -4.19
CA ASN A 72 3.80 -8.73 -4.09
C ASN A 72 4.77 -8.25 -5.17
N LYS A 73 4.29 -8.10 -6.42
CA LYS A 73 5.09 -7.54 -7.52
C LYS A 73 5.50 -6.09 -7.26
N LEU A 74 4.60 -5.26 -6.71
CA LEU A 74 4.92 -3.89 -6.32
C LEU A 74 6.02 -3.83 -5.26
N VAL A 75 5.96 -4.68 -4.23
CA VAL A 75 7.01 -4.75 -3.20
C VAL A 75 8.36 -5.10 -3.83
N ALA A 76 8.39 -6.13 -4.67
CA ALA A 76 9.61 -6.55 -5.36
C ALA A 76 10.18 -5.43 -6.27
N LYS A 77 9.33 -4.79 -7.07
CA LYS A 77 9.76 -3.71 -7.98
C LYS A 77 10.22 -2.46 -7.24
N ASN A 78 9.59 -2.11 -6.12
CA ASN A 78 10.06 -1.01 -5.27
C ASN A 78 11.42 -1.32 -4.63
N ALA A 79 11.68 -2.56 -4.23
CA ALA A 79 12.99 -2.96 -3.74
C ALA A 79 14.05 -2.89 -4.85
N GLU A 80 13.74 -3.38 -6.05
CA GLU A 80 14.59 -3.26 -7.24
C GLU A 80 14.94 -1.80 -7.55
N LEU A 81 13.94 -0.91 -7.56
CA LEU A 81 14.15 0.51 -7.79
C LEU A 81 15.09 1.13 -6.75
N ARG A 82 14.90 0.81 -5.46
CA ARG A 82 15.79 1.28 -4.38
C ARG A 82 17.23 0.80 -4.57
N LEU A 83 17.41 -0.46 -4.98
CA LEU A 83 18.74 -1.02 -5.25
C LEU A 83 19.42 -0.29 -6.42
N LEU A 84 18.69 0.04 -7.49
CA LEU A 84 19.23 0.80 -8.62
C LEU A 84 19.71 2.21 -8.20
N TRP A 85 19.02 2.86 -7.27
CA TRP A 85 19.38 4.21 -6.81
C TRP A 85 20.61 4.27 -5.89
N ILE A 86 21.01 3.17 -5.25
CA ILE A 86 22.18 3.13 -4.36
C ILE A 86 23.46 2.63 -5.06
N GLN A 87 23.38 2.33 -6.35
CA GLN A 87 24.55 1.93 -7.13
C GLN A 87 25.48 3.12 -7.37
N ALA A 88 26.80 2.88 -7.34
CA ALA A 88 27.80 3.91 -7.59
C ALA A 88 27.75 4.46 -9.02
N ASN A 89 27.32 3.63 -9.98
CA ASN A 89 27.07 4.04 -11.35
C ASN A 89 25.58 3.83 -11.67
N LEU A 90 24.88 4.91 -11.99
CA LEU A 90 23.43 4.87 -12.21
C LEU A 90 23.11 4.42 -13.64
N ASN A 91 22.21 3.44 -13.75
CA ASN A 91 21.61 3.06 -15.03
C ASN A 91 20.23 3.72 -15.18
N ALA A 92 20.20 4.88 -15.82
CA ALA A 92 18.98 5.68 -15.99
C ALA A 92 17.87 4.92 -16.74
N ASP A 93 18.22 4.11 -17.74
CA ASP A 93 17.24 3.36 -18.54
C ASP A 93 16.57 2.25 -17.72
N GLN A 94 17.36 1.54 -16.90
CA GLN A 94 16.82 0.54 -15.97
C GLN A 94 15.92 1.17 -14.92
N ILE A 95 16.32 2.32 -14.33
CA ILE A 95 15.50 3.06 -13.36
C ILE A 95 14.15 3.43 -13.97
N ARG A 96 14.15 4.04 -15.17
CA ARG A 96 12.91 4.44 -15.86
C ARG A 96 12.04 3.23 -16.21
N SER A 97 12.64 2.13 -16.63
CA SER A 97 11.92 0.88 -16.94
C SER A 97 11.23 0.29 -15.70
N VAL A 98 11.94 0.17 -14.57
CA VAL A 98 11.36 -0.33 -13.31
C VAL A 98 10.28 0.61 -12.81
N GLN A 99 10.48 1.92 -12.92
CA GLN A 99 9.48 2.90 -12.52
C GLN A 99 8.21 2.83 -13.38
N LYS A 100 8.32 2.62 -14.69
CA LYS A 100 7.17 2.35 -15.56
C LYS A 100 6.42 1.09 -15.13
N ALA A 101 7.13 -0.01 -14.86
CA ALA A 101 6.52 -1.24 -14.38
C ALA A 101 5.77 -1.06 -13.03
N ILE A 102 6.29 -0.21 -12.13
CA ILE A 102 5.59 0.15 -10.89
C ILE A 102 4.30 0.91 -11.21
N HIS A 103 4.33 1.90 -12.11
CA HIS A 103 3.12 2.64 -12.52
C HIS A 103 2.07 1.71 -13.12
N ASP A 104 2.45 0.80 -14.01
CA ASP A 104 1.52 -0.15 -14.64
C ASP A 104 0.87 -1.06 -13.59
N LEU A 105 1.64 -1.57 -12.63
CA LEU A 105 1.12 -2.39 -11.51
C LEU A 105 0.20 -1.58 -10.58
N MET A 106 0.52 -0.32 -10.31
CA MET A 106 -0.37 0.56 -9.54
C MET A 106 -1.68 0.81 -10.30
N GLY A 107 -1.62 1.00 -11.62
CA GLY A 107 -2.80 1.12 -12.48
C GLY A 107 -3.73 -0.09 -12.35
N GLN A 108 -3.19 -1.30 -12.50
CA GLN A 108 -3.95 -2.54 -12.32
C GLN A 108 -4.57 -2.66 -10.92
N LEU A 109 -3.82 -2.28 -9.88
CA LEU A 109 -4.35 -2.28 -8.52
C LEU A 109 -5.49 -1.26 -8.35
N HIS A 110 -5.39 -0.09 -8.99
CA HIS A 110 -6.44 0.94 -8.96
C HIS A 110 -7.71 0.52 -9.69
N GLU A 111 -7.59 -0.18 -10.83
CA GLU A 111 -8.72 -0.78 -11.54
C GLU A 111 -9.48 -1.75 -10.62
N LYS A 112 -8.76 -2.73 -10.03
CA LYS A 112 -9.37 -3.68 -9.09
C LYS A 112 -10.02 -3.02 -7.88
N ARG A 113 -9.43 -1.94 -7.36
CA ARG A 113 -10.02 -1.15 -6.26
C ARG A 113 -11.28 -0.40 -6.70
N THR A 114 -11.38 -0.04 -7.97
CA THR A 114 -12.55 0.65 -8.53
C THR A 114 -13.68 -0.35 -8.72
N ASP A 115 -13.39 -1.51 -9.30
CA ASP A 115 -14.35 -2.60 -9.47
C ASP A 115 -14.95 -3.03 -8.12
N TYR A 116 -14.10 -3.26 -7.12
CA TYR A 116 -14.53 -3.57 -5.76
C TYR A 116 -15.47 -2.49 -5.20
N ARG A 117 -15.13 -1.21 -5.38
CA ARG A 117 -15.94 -0.09 -4.86
C ARG A 117 -17.30 -0.02 -5.53
N LEU A 118 -17.35 -0.20 -6.85
CA LEU A 118 -18.59 -0.20 -7.62
C LEU A 118 -19.48 -1.37 -7.19
N ALA A 119 -18.91 -2.58 -7.09
CA ALA A 119 -19.62 -3.76 -6.61
C ALA A 119 -20.15 -3.56 -5.18
N PHE A 120 -19.30 -3.07 -4.26
CA PHE A 120 -19.70 -2.81 -2.88
C PHE A 120 -20.82 -1.76 -2.78
N ARG A 121 -20.75 -0.69 -3.60
CA ARG A 121 -21.84 0.30 -3.69
C ARG A 121 -23.14 -0.33 -4.17
N GLY A 122 -23.09 -1.22 -5.15
CA GLY A 122 -24.26 -1.93 -5.68
C GLY A 122 -24.95 -2.88 -4.70
N LEU A 123 -24.28 -3.28 -3.61
CA LEU A 123 -24.86 -4.11 -2.56
C LEU A 123 -25.69 -3.33 -1.54
N LEU A 124 -25.55 -2.01 -1.47
CA LEU A 124 -26.18 -1.19 -0.44
C LEU A 124 -27.50 -0.59 -0.90
N THR A 125 -28.43 -0.42 0.05
CA THR A 125 -29.63 0.40 -0.18
C THR A 125 -29.27 1.90 -0.26
N PRO A 126 -30.16 2.75 -0.79
CA PRO A 126 -29.95 4.21 -0.79
C PRO A 126 -29.73 4.79 0.62
N GLU A 127 -30.45 4.26 1.61
CA GLU A 127 -30.31 4.70 3.01
C GLU A 127 -28.95 4.29 3.59
N GLN A 128 -28.54 3.04 3.39
CA GLN A 128 -27.22 2.56 3.81
C GLN A 128 -26.09 3.34 3.12
N THR A 129 -26.27 3.69 1.85
CA THR A 129 -25.32 4.53 1.12
C THR A 129 -25.21 5.92 1.74
N THR A 130 -26.32 6.54 2.09
CA THR A 130 -26.32 7.84 2.79
C THR A 130 -25.59 7.76 4.13
N ARG A 131 -25.87 6.72 4.94
CA ARG A 131 -25.17 6.50 6.22
C ARG A 131 -23.67 6.31 6.04
N LEU A 132 -23.26 5.60 4.99
CA LEU A 132 -21.86 5.41 4.68
C LEU A 132 -21.17 6.72 4.27
N LEU A 133 -21.81 7.52 3.43
CA LEU A 133 -21.27 8.82 3.02
C LEU A 133 -21.14 9.78 4.22
N ALA A 134 -22.08 9.71 5.16
CA ALA A 134 -22.04 10.48 6.40
C ALA A 134 -20.85 10.12 7.32
N GLN A 135 -20.29 8.90 7.20
CA GLN A 135 -19.08 8.49 7.94
C GLN A 135 -17.80 9.15 7.43
N GLY A 136 -17.87 9.92 6.34
CA GLY A 136 -16.71 10.62 5.80
C GLY A 136 -15.72 9.69 5.10
N ILE A 137 -16.20 8.63 4.43
CA ILE A 137 -15.36 7.86 3.51
C ILE A 137 -14.71 8.81 2.50
N GLY A 138 -13.38 8.84 2.48
CA GLY A 138 -12.59 9.77 1.67
C GLY A 138 -12.05 10.99 2.42
N LYS A 139 -12.53 11.30 3.63
CA LYS A 139 -11.89 12.33 4.47
C LYS A 139 -10.58 11.78 5.03
N GLY A 140 -9.49 12.47 4.73
CA GLY A 140 -8.19 12.36 5.40
C GLY A 140 -8.33 12.13 6.92
N ARG A 141 -7.63 11.17 7.53
CA ARG A 141 -7.03 11.37 8.86
C ARG A 141 -5.93 12.42 8.70
N GLY A 142 -6.38 13.62 8.40
CA GLY A 142 -5.59 14.82 8.13
C GLY A 142 -6.43 16.07 8.28
N GLN A 143 -7.70 15.96 8.69
CA GLN A 143 -8.50 17.10 9.11
C GLN A 143 -8.55 17.10 10.64
N GLY A 144 -7.53 17.73 11.23
CA GLY A 144 -7.35 17.99 12.66
C GLY A 144 -5.87 17.85 13.02
N ARG A 145 -5.14 18.85 13.52
CA ARG A 145 -5.44 20.22 13.96
C ARG A 145 -4.10 21.00 13.95
N GLY A 146 -4.12 22.26 13.53
CA GLY A 146 -3.03 23.23 13.79
C GLY A 146 -2.93 24.31 12.72
N PRO A 147 -3.06 25.62 13.05
CA PRO A 147 -2.59 26.68 12.18
C PRO A 147 -1.06 26.78 12.33
N GLU A 148 -0.32 25.85 11.74
CA GLU A 148 1.14 25.87 11.76
C GLU A 148 1.67 26.43 10.44
N HIS A 149 1.87 27.75 10.46
CA HIS A 149 2.96 28.47 9.81
C HIS A 149 3.25 28.11 8.34
N PHE A 150 2.51 28.76 7.44
CA PHE A 150 3.04 29.10 6.11
C PHE A 150 4.09 30.22 6.29
N GLY A 151 5.27 29.85 6.81
CA GLY A 151 6.46 30.71 6.73
C GLY A 151 7.06 30.64 5.32
N PRO A 152 7.68 31.73 4.82
CA PRO A 152 8.33 31.73 3.50
C PRO A 152 9.42 30.65 3.40
N PRO A 153 9.72 30.16 2.18
CA PRO A 153 10.56 28.99 1.99
C PRO A 153 12.03 29.34 2.29
N GLY A 154 12.53 28.84 3.41
CA GLY A 154 13.97 28.85 3.71
C GLY A 154 14.31 29.24 5.13
N THR A 155 14.13 28.29 6.06
CA THR A 155 14.91 28.10 7.31
C THR A 155 14.24 26.98 8.10
N GLY A 156 14.53 25.73 7.75
CA GLY A 156 14.24 24.59 8.64
C GLY A 156 15.35 24.46 9.68
N PRO A 157 15.03 24.14 10.95
CA PRO A 157 16.03 24.11 12.02
C PRO A 157 16.97 22.91 11.83
N HIS A 158 18.27 23.20 11.84
CA HIS A 158 19.35 22.22 11.93
C HIS A 158 19.12 21.29 13.12
N PHE A 159 18.76 20.03 12.87
CA PHE A 159 18.97 18.95 13.82
C PHE A 159 20.46 18.57 13.80
N GLY A 160 21.22 19.08 14.76
CA GLY A 160 22.55 18.58 15.09
C GLY A 160 22.55 17.98 16.50
N PRO A 161 22.94 16.71 16.70
CA PRO A 161 23.30 16.22 18.03
C PRO A 161 24.82 16.32 18.17
N GLY A 162 25.30 17.34 18.89
CA GLY A 162 26.72 17.55 19.13
C GLY A 162 26.97 18.13 20.50
N ARG A 163 26.84 17.31 21.53
CA ARG A 163 27.27 17.62 22.90
C ARG A 163 28.78 17.39 22.97
N GLY A 164 29.57 18.47 23.06
CA GLY A 164 30.99 18.46 23.36
C GLY A 164 31.31 19.55 24.39
N PRO A 165 32.17 19.31 25.40
CA PRO A 165 32.31 20.19 26.56
C PRO A 165 33.41 21.25 26.36
N GLY A 166 33.33 22.34 27.13
CA GLY A 166 34.50 23.14 27.53
C GLY A 166 34.65 24.47 26.80
N GLY A 167 34.61 25.55 27.57
CA GLY A 167 34.77 26.91 27.08
C GLY A 167 36.21 27.30 26.75
N LEU A 168 36.35 28.53 26.24
CA LEU A 168 37.44 29.48 26.48
C LEU A 168 37.17 30.74 25.64
N ARG A 169 36.88 31.84 26.36
CA ARG A 169 37.08 33.27 26.07
C ARG A 169 35.83 34.11 26.37
#